data_AF-A0A958RHJ9-F1
#
_entry.id   AF-A0A958RHJ9-F1
#
_cell.length_a   1.000
_cell.length_b   1.000
_cell.length_c   1.000
_cell.angle_alpha   90.00
_cell.angle_beta   90.00
_cell.angle_gamma   90.00
#
_symmetry.space_group_name_H-M   'P 1'
#
loop_
_entity.id
_entity.type
_entity.pdbx_description
1 polymer ?
#
loop_
_entity_poly.entity_id
_entity_poly.type
_entity_poly.pdbx_seq_one_letter_code
_entity_poly.pdbx_strand_id
1 'polypeptide(L)'
;MSTDGGLTFETPDTLSQWSQEYVSGSNNWTTTGSNQNNTVTPRTGTGMALCYVGNFTSPITNLITPALDLSGATNPVLNFSFTNVNWEGDIDALRVLYKTSVAGAWIEISNYTSESATWNDISLNLPNTTSTYYIAFEGTA
;
A
#
# COMPACT_ATOMS: atom_id res chain seq x y z
N MET A 1 1.73 13.89 3.24
CA MET A 1 2.64 13.07 2.41
C MET A 1 4.05 13.38 2.87
N SER A 2 4.93 12.39 2.93
CA SER A 2 6.33 12.67 3.19
C SER A 2 6.90 13.50 2.04
N THR A 3 7.64 14.55 2.39
CA THR A 3 8.50 15.29 1.45
C THR A 3 9.97 14.91 1.62
N ASP A 4 10.26 13.97 2.52
CA ASP A 4 11.60 13.59 2.98
C ASP A 4 11.94 12.11 2.72
N GLY A 5 11.28 11.48 1.74
CA GLY A 5 11.58 10.10 1.34
C GLY A 5 11.04 9.03 2.28
N GLY A 6 9.95 9.32 3.00
CA GLY A 6 9.22 8.41 3.86
C GLY A 6 9.54 8.53 5.36
N LEU A 7 10.31 9.53 5.78
CA LEU A 7 10.72 9.68 7.19
C LEU A 7 9.63 10.32 8.05
N THR A 8 8.83 11.24 7.49
CA THR A 8 7.72 11.89 8.22
C THR A 8 6.42 11.94 7.42
N PHE A 9 5.29 11.64 8.08
CA PHE A 9 3.94 11.83 7.53
C PHE A 9 3.25 12.96 8.30
N GLU A 10 3.49 14.19 7.87
CA GLU A 10 3.12 15.43 8.58
C GLU A 10 1.62 15.79 8.57
N THR A 11 0.76 14.98 7.95
CA THR A 11 -0.70 15.24 7.94
C THR A 11 -1.50 13.94 8.08
N PRO A 12 -2.63 13.93 8.82
CA PRO A 12 -3.42 12.71 9.02
C PRO A 12 -4.06 12.16 7.75
N ASP A 13 -4.35 12.99 6.75
CA ASP A 13 -5.11 12.60 5.54
C ASP A 13 -4.27 12.68 4.25
N THR A 14 -3.19 11.90 4.22
CA THR A 14 -2.28 11.86 3.06
C THR A 14 -2.79 11.03 1.90
N LEU A 15 -3.74 10.13 2.15
CA LEU A 15 -4.33 9.27 1.13
C LEU A 15 -5.17 10.07 0.13
N SER A 16 -5.60 11.28 0.47
CA SER A 16 -6.29 12.20 -0.45
C SER A 16 -5.51 12.51 -1.74
N GLN A 17 -4.19 12.34 -1.75
CA GLN A 17 -3.36 12.51 -2.95
C GLN A 17 -3.21 11.23 -3.79
N TRP A 18 -3.65 10.10 -3.24
CA TRP A 18 -3.65 8.79 -3.88
C TRP A 18 -5.07 8.50 -4.38
N SER A 19 -5.20 7.63 -5.37
CA SER A 19 -6.51 7.17 -5.81
C SER A 19 -6.76 5.75 -5.31
N GLN A 20 -8.04 5.35 -5.29
CA GLN A 20 -8.43 3.99 -4.96
C GLN A 20 -9.24 3.38 -6.11
N GLU A 21 -8.98 2.11 -6.39
CA GLU A 21 -9.72 1.32 -7.38
C GLU A 21 -10.24 0.06 -6.69
N TYR A 22 -11.56 -0.11 -6.70
CA TYR A 22 -12.20 -1.33 -6.19
C TYR A 22 -12.14 -2.41 -7.27
N VAL A 23 -11.33 -3.44 -7.03
CA VAL A 23 -11.19 -4.59 -7.94
C VAL A 23 -12.36 -5.56 -7.73
N SER A 24 -12.74 -5.80 -6.48
CA SER A 24 -13.93 -6.55 -6.11
C SER A 24 -14.54 -6.02 -4.81
N GLY A 25 -15.86 -6.05 -4.70
CA GLY A 25 -16.55 -5.46 -3.54
C GLY A 25 -16.33 -3.94 -3.45
N SER A 26 -16.43 -3.41 -2.23
CA SER A 26 -16.17 -2.00 -1.94
C SER A 26 -15.62 -1.89 -0.52
N ASN A 27 -14.36 -1.47 -0.40
CA ASN A 27 -13.72 -1.16 0.87
C ASN A 27 -12.65 -0.09 0.65
N ASN A 28 -12.49 0.83 1.60
CA ASN A 28 -11.49 1.89 1.46
C ASN A 28 -10.25 1.56 2.28
N TRP A 29 -9.09 1.88 1.71
CA TRP A 29 -7.94 2.29 2.48
C TRP A 29 -8.25 3.61 3.19
N THR A 30 -7.98 3.65 4.48
CA THR A 30 -8.18 4.82 5.34
C THR A 30 -6.92 5.11 6.14
N THR A 31 -6.86 6.28 6.78
CA THR A 31 -5.78 6.65 7.70
C THR A 31 -6.22 6.51 9.15
N THR A 32 -5.41 5.85 9.97
CA THR A 32 -5.72 5.56 11.38
C THR A 32 -4.49 5.75 12.28
N GLY A 33 -4.71 5.94 13.58
CA GLY A 33 -3.65 5.99 14.61
C GLY A 33 -3.30 4.62 15.21
N SER A 34 -4.01 3.56 14.84
CA SER A 34 -3.75 2.17 15.24
C SER A 34 -4.51 1.18 14.37
N ASN A 35 -4.10 -0.09 14.34
CA ASN A 35 -4.89 -1.16 13.74
C ASN A 35 -6.12 -1.47 14.62
N GLN A 36 -7.04 -2.29 14.10
CA GLN A 36 -8.36 -2.49 14.74
C GLN A 36 -8.27 -3.01 16.20
N ASN A 37 -7.28 -3.84 16.52
CA ASN A 37 -7.08 -4.40 17.86
C ASN A 37 -6.03 -3.64 18.70
N ASN A 38 -5.54 -2.50 18.22
CA ASN A 38 -4.55 -1.63 18.87
C ASN A 38 -3.20 -2.29 19.19
N THR A 39 -2.81 -3.37 18.49
CA THR A 39 -1.50 -3.99 18.65
C THR A 39 -0.40 -3.32 17.84
N VAL A 40 -0.77 -2.59 16.78
CA VAL A 40 0.15 -1.84 15.91
C VAL A 40 -0.23 -0.37 15.92
N THR A 41 0.77 0.49 16.11
CA THR A 41 0.66 1.95 15.97
C THR A 41 1.55 2.43 14.82
N PRO A 42 1.31 3.63 14.27
CA PRO A 42 2.09 4.22 13.20
C PRO A 42 3.60 4.13 13.44
N ARG A 43 4.35 3.67 12.44
CA ARG A 43 5.81 3.57 12.50
C ARG A 43 6.47 4.94 12.72
N THR A 44 5.92 5.95 12.07
CA THR A 44 6.34 7.35 12.15
C THR A 44 5.10 8.25 12.14
N GLY A 45 5.23 9.45 12.68
CA GLY A 45 4.12 10.40 12.78
C GLY A 45 2.95 9.85 13.61
N THR A 46 1.74 10.25 13.26
CA THR A 46 0.50 9.91 14.00
C THR A 46 -0.49 9.09 13.19
N GLY A 47 -0.15 8.67 11.98
CA GLY A 47 -1.07 8.02 11.05
C GLY A 47 -0.42 6.90 10.25
N MET A 48 -1.20 5.87 9.94
CA MET A 48 -0.85 4.79 9.02
C MET A 48 -2.04 4.46 8.12
N ALA A 49 -1.78 3.89 6.94
CA ALA A 49 -2.83 3.38 6.07
C ALA A 49 -3.38 2.05 6.61
N LEU A 50 -4.69 1.86 6.52
CA LEU A 50 -5.39 0.64 6.92
C LEU A 50 -6.44 0.27 5.87
N CYS A 51 -6.33 -0.93 5.33
CA CYS A 51 -7.41 -1.63 4.64
C CYS A 51 -8.00 -2.62 5.65
N TYR A 52 -9.26 -2.43 6.04
CA TYR A 52 -9.92 -3.29 7.02
C TYR A 52 -11.40 -3.42 6.70
N VAL A 53 -11.95 -4.61 6.89
CA VAL A 53 -13.38 -4.85 6.83
C VAL A 53 -13.85 -5.53 8.12
N GLY A 54 -14.94 -5.03 8.70
CA GLY A 54 -15.49 -5.54 9.97
C GLY A 54 -16.51 -6.66 9.81
N ASN A 55 -16.46 -7.40 8.70
CA ASN A 55 -17.42 -8.45 8.36
C ASN A 55 -16.75 -9.55 7.50
N PHE A 56 -17.47 -10.62 7.19
CA PHE A 56 -16.95 -11.78 6.45
C PHE A 56 -16.94 -11.63 4.92
N THR A 57 -16.94 -10.41 4.39
CA THR A 57 -16.71 -10.18 2.95
C THR A 57 -15.21 -10.11 2.69
N SER A 58 -14.79 -10.31 1.43
CA SER A 58 -13.37 -10.25 1.06
C SER A 58 -13.11 -9.26 -0.09
N PRO A 59 -13.43 -7.95 0.07
CA PRO A 59 -13.16 -6.93 -0.94
C PRO A 59 -11.67 -6.82 -1.27
N ILE A 60 -11.39 -6.44 -2.52
CA ILE A 60 -10.04 -6.17 -3.01
C ILE A 60 -9.97 -4.73 -3.49
N THR A 61 -9.05 -3.96 -2.93
CA THR A 61 -8.89 -2.54 -3.27
C THR A 61 -7.43 -2.16 -3.48
N ASN A 62 -7.18 -1.53 -4.61
CA ASN A 62 -5.89 -0.95 -4.95
C ASN A 62 -5.80 0.46 -4.40
N LEU A 63 -4.79 0.75 -3.56
CA LEU A 63 -4.36 2.10 -3.23
C LEU A 63 -3.24 2.52 -4.19
N ILE A 64 -3.51 3.48 -5.05
CA ILE A 64 -2.72 3.81 -6.24
C ILE A 64 -2.00 5.14 -6.06
N THR A 65 -0.69 5.17 -6.36
CA THR A 65 0.10 6.39 -6.36
C THR A 65 -0.40 7.40 -7.41
N PRO A 66 -0.11 8.71 -7.26
CA PRO A 66 -0.02 9.60 -8.41
C PRO A 66 0.87 9.03 -9.52
N ALA A 67 0.74 9.60 -10.73
CA ALA A 67 1.66 9.25 -11.81
C ALA A 67 3.10 9.61 -11.40
N LEU A 68 4.00 8.63 -11.52
CA LEU A 68 5.42 8.78 -11.29
C LEU A 68 6.13 8.88 -12.64
N ASP A 69 7.02 9.85 -12.77
CA ASP A 69 7.97 9.90 -13.88
C ASP A 69 9.26 9.20 -13.46
N LEU A 70 9.48 8.00 -13.98
CA LEU A 70 10.71 7.22 -13.75
C LEU A 70 11.63 7.27 -14.98
N SER A 71 11.38 8.16 -15.94
CA SER A 71 12.23 8.26 -17.12
C SER A 71 13.66 8.64 -16.73
N GLY A 72 14.63 7.88 -17.23
CA GLY A 72 16.04 8.07 -16.89
C GLY A 72 16.46 7.56 -15.50
N ALA A 73 15.55 7.02 -14.69
CA ALA A 73 15.91 6.36 -13.44
C ALA A 73 16.71 5.09 -13.71
N THR A 74 17.82 4.90 -12.98
CA THR A 74 18.63 3.66 -13.05
C THR A 74 18.35 2.83 -11.82
N ASN A 75 17.80 1.62 -12.00
CA ASN A 75 17.42 0.70 -10.92
C ASN A 75 16.60 1.37 -9.79
N PRO A 76 15.46 2.02 -10.09
CA PRO A 76 14.64 2.63 -9.06
C PRO A 76 14.11 1.58 -8.08
N VAL A 77 14.01 1.98 -6.80
CA VAL A 77 13.58 1.10 -5.70
C VAL A 77 12.39 1.73 -5.00
N LEU A 78 11.35 0.94 -4.78
CA LEU A 78 10.26 1.25 -3.87
C LEU A 78 10.64 0.76 -2.47
N ASN A 79 10.60 1.66 -1.49
CA ASN A 79 10.72 1.32 -0.07
C ASN A 79 9.40 1.61 0.64
N PHE A 80 8.92 0.64 1.42
CA PHE A 80 7.74 0.79 2.25
C PHE A 80 7.81 -0.14 3.45
N SER A 81 6.95 0.09 4.44
CA SER A 81 6.77 -0.82 5.57
C SER A 81 5.30 -1.24 5.66
N PHE A 82 5.04 -2.47 6.09
CA PHE A 82 3.67 -2.95 6.31
C PHE A 82 3.56 -3.85 7.55
N THR A 83 2.31 -4.09 7.97
CA THR A 83 1.92 -5.10 8.95
C THR A 83 0.62 -5.76 8.50
N ASN A 84 0.44 -7.03 8.82
CA ASN A 84 -0.80 -7.79 8.63
C ASN A 84 -0.90 -8.79 9.80
N VAL A 85 -1.67 -8.43 10.81
CA VAL A 85 -1.76 -9.19 12.08
C VAL A 85 -2.76 -10.32 11.90
N ASN A 86 -2.40 -11.53 12.33
CA ASN A 86 -3.30 -12.66 12.28
C ASN A 86 -4.50 -12.45 13.20
N TRP A 87 -5.69 -12.71 12.67
CA TRP A 87 -6.93 -12.71 13.42
C TRP A 87 -7.62 -14.07 13.32
N GLU A 88 -7.46 -14.89 14.37
CA GLU A 88 -8.05 -16.25 14.47
C GLU A 88 -7.73 -17.19 13.28
N GLY A 89 -6.57 -17.02 12.66
CA GLY A 89 -6.13 -17.77 11.49
C GLY A 89 -6.35 -17.05 10.16
N ASP A 90 -7.06 -15.91 10.17
CA ASP A 90 -7.24 -15.03 9.02
C ASP A 90 -6.08 -14.03 8.93
N ILE A 91 -5.51 -13.90 7.73
CA ILE A 91 -4.39 -13.00 7.47
C ILE A 91 -4.64 -12.31 6.14
N ASP A 92 -4.84 -11.00 6.23
CA ASP A 92 -4.92 -10.12 5.07
C ASP A 92 -3.63 -10.18 4.24
N ALA A 93 -3.79 -10.29 2.93
CA ALA A 93 -2.69 -10.24 1.97
C ALA A 93 -2.45 -8.82 1.48
N LEU A 94 -1.17 -8.50 1.24
CA LEU A 94 -0.74 -7.29 0.57
C LEU A 94 -0.02 -7.67 -0.72
N ARG A 95 -0.55 -7.25 -1.87
CA ARG A 95 0.13 -7.38 -3.16
C ARG A 95 0.60 -6.02 -3.66
N VAL A 96 1.81 -5.98 -4.22
CA VAL A 96 2.37 -4.78 -4.87
C VAL A 96 2.30 -4.97 -6.37
N LEU A 97 1.67 -4.03 -7.06
CA LEU A 97 1.46 -4.03 -8.50
C LEU A 97 2.10 -2.78 -9.13
N TYR A 98 2.41 -2.85 -10.42
CA TYR A 98 2.72 -1.67 -11.22
C TYR A 98 2.01 -1.67 -12.57
N LYS A 99 1.90 -0.49 -13.18
CA LYS A 99 1.59 -0.33 -14.60
C LYS A 99 2.34 0.86 -15.19
N THR A 100 2.65 0.78 -16.47
CA THR A 100 3.50 1.75 -17.20
C THR A 100 2.72 2.69 -18.11
N SER A 101 1.39 2.75 -17.94
CA SER A 101 0.50 3.69 -18.61
C SER A 101 -0.83 3.79 -17.87
N VAL A 102 -1.61 4.84 -18.15
CA VAL A 102 -2.91 5.07 -17.50
C VAL A 102 -3.88 3.89 -17.73
N ALA A 103 -3.97 3.42 -18.97
CA ALA A 103 -4.86 2.32 -19.39
C ALA A 103 -4.16 0.94 -19.39
N GLY A 104 -2.93 0.86 -18.87
CA GLY A 104 -2.18 -0.40 -18.80
C GLY A 104 -2.80 -1.37 -17.79
N ALA A 105 -2.60 -2.66 -18.01
CA ALA A 105 -2.95 -3.68 -17.03
C ALA A 105 -1.96 -3.64 -15.86
N TRP A 106 -2.45 -3.97 -14.66
CA TRP A 106 -1.60 -4.17 -13.49
C TRP A 106 -0.75 -5.42 -13.64
N ILE A 107 0.54 -5.31 -13.27
CA ILE A 107 1.51 -6.40 -13.26
C ILE A 107 2.01 -6.56 -11.84
N GLU A 108 2.00 -7.78 -11.31
CA GLU A 108 2.48 -8.08 -9.96
C GLU A 108 4.00 -7.96 -9.86
N ILE A 109 4.46 -7.32 -8.77
CA ILE A 109 5.86 -7.28 -8.34
C ILE A 109 6.09 -8.29 -7.21
N SER A 110 5.18 -8.31 -6.23
CA SER A 110 5.30 -9.15 -5.03
C SER A 110 3.95 -9.36 -4.36
N ASN A 111 3.80 -10.47 -3.62
CA ASN A 111 2.62 -10.79 -2.84
C ASN A 111 3.02 -11.30 -1.44
N TYR A 112 2.47 -10.69 -0.39
CA TYR A 112 2.75 -10.98 1.02
C TYR A 112 1.51 -11.55 1.69
N THR A 113 1.53 -12.85 1.99
CA THR A 113 0.40 -13.59 2.58
C THR A 113 0.70 -14.16 3.97
N SER A 114 1.94 -14.06 4.44
CA SER A 114 2.34 -14.48 5.79
C SER A 114 2.16 -13.34 6.77
N GLU A 115 1.85 -13.67 8.02
CA GLU A 115 1.68 -12.68 9.09
C GLU A 115 2.95 -11.86 9.29
N SER A 116 2.73 -10.57 9.56
CA SER A 116 3.73 -9.64 10.03
C SER A 116 3.13 -8.80 11.17
N ALA A 117 3.32 -9.29 12.41
CA ALA A 117 2.80 -8.67 13.63
C ALA A 117 3.55 -7.38 14.05
N THR A 118 4.68 -7.10 13.42
CA THR A 118 5.48 -5.89 13.62
C THR A 118 5.86 -5.30 12.27
N TRP A 119 6.13 -3.99 12.21
CA TRP A 119 6.53 -3.32 10.96
C TRP A 119 7.65 -4.06 10.23
N ASN A 120 7.36 -4.50 9.01
CA ASN A 120 8.29 -5.16 8.12
C ASN A 120 8.71 -4.20 7.00
N ASP A 121 10.02 -3.97 6.87
CA ASP A 121 10.59 -3.09 5.85
C ASP A 121 10.85 -3.85 4.57
N ILE A 122 10.33 -3.31 3.47
CA ILE A 122 10.41 -3.91 2.14
C ILE A 122 11.11 -2.95 1.20
N SER A 123 12.03 -3.51 0.41
CA SER A 123 12.68 -2.86 -0.73
C SER A 123 12.43 -3.68 -2.00
N LEU A 124 11.81 -3.07 -3.01
CA LEU A 124 11.51 -3.71 -4.29
C LEU A 124 12.11 -2.92 -5.45
N ASN A 125 12.80 -3.61 -6.35
CA ASN A 125 13.22 -3.03 -7.62
C ASN A 125 12.00 -2.80 -8.50
N LEU A 126 11.91 -1.59 -9.08
CA LEU A 126 10.84 -1.23 -10.01
C LEU A 126 11.31 -1.50 -11.45
N PRO A 127 10.73 -2.49 -12.14
CA PRO A 127 11.11 -2.80 -13.52
C PRO A 127 10.44 -1.81 -14.51
N ASN A 128 10.91 -1.82 -15.76
CA ASN A 128 10.24 -1.17 -16.90
C ASN A 128 9.96 0.33 -16.67
N THR A 129 11.00 1.09 -16.35
CA THR A 129 10.92 2.53 -16.10
C THR A 129 10.34 3.30 -17.30
N THR A 130 9.30 4.09 -17.06
CA THR A 130 8.63 4.94 -18.05
C THR A 130 8.36 6.32 -17.48
N SER A 131 8.03 7.28 -18.35
CA SER A 131 7.59 8.62 -17.91
C SER A 131 6.20 8.65 -17.26
N THR A 132 5.47 7.54 -17.38
CA THR A 132 4.15 7.34 -16.76
C THR A 132 4.16 5.99 -16.07
N TYR A 133 4.34 5.99 -14.76
CA TYR A 133 4.43 4.80 -13.94
C TYR A 133 3.51 4.90 -12.73
N TYR A 134 2.84 3.82 -12.37
CA TYR A 134 1.98 3.75 -11.20
C TYR A 134 2.33 2.52 -10.39
N ILE A 135 2.23 2.66 -9.08
CA ILE A 135 2.33 1.56 -8.13
C ILE A 135 0.97 1.45 -7.44
N ALA A 136 0.52 0.22 -7.20
CA ALA A 136 -0.63 -0.03 -6.35
C ALA A 136 -0.26 -0.97 -5.20
N PHE A 137 -0.77 -0.64 -4.02
CA PHE A 137 -0.87 -1.57 -2.88
C PHE A 137 -2.29 -2.16 -2.91
N GLU A 138 -2.40 -3.40 -3.38
CA GLU A 138 -3.63 -4.17 -3.40
C GLU A 138 -3.82 -4.85 -2.04
N GLY A 139 -4.84 -4.44 -1.30
CA GLY A 139 -5.22 -5.04 -0.03
C GLY A 139 -6.40 -5.97 -0.21
N THR A 140 -6.28 -7.18 0.33
CA THR A 140 -7.43 -8.04 0.63
C THR A 140 -7.78 -7.83 2.10
N ALA A 141 -9.03 -7.51 2.40
CA ALA A 141 -9.56 -7.48 3.75
C ALA A 141 -10.84 -8.32 3.75
#